data_AF-A0A851LDH9-F1
#
_entry.id   AF-A0A851LDH9-F1
#
_cell.length_a   1.000
_cell.length_b   1.000
_cell.length_c   1.000
_cell.angle_alpha   90.00
_cell.angle_beta   90.00
_cell.angle_gamma   90.00
#
_symmetry.space_group_name_H-M   'P 1'
#
loop_
_entity.id
_entity.type
_entity.pdbx_description
1 polymer ?
#
loop_
_entity_poly.entity_id
_entity_poly.type
_entity_poly.pdbx_seq_one_letter_code
_entity_poly.pdbx_strand_id
1 'polypeptide(L)'
;EAIVTSEELGQDLEHVEVLQKKFEEFQTDLAAHEERVNEVNQFAGKLIQEQHPEEELIKSKQDEVNASWQRLKGLALQRQGKLFGAAEVQRFNRDVDETISWIKEKGQLMASDDFGRDLASVQALLRKHEGLERDLAALEDKVKALCAEADRLQQSHPINASQIQVKREELIANWEQIRTLAAERHARLNDSYRLQRFLADFRDLTSWVTEMKALINADELANDVAGAEALLDRHQEHKLTILSEERSALLELWELRRQQYEQCMDLQLFYRDTEQVDNWMSKQEAFLLNEDLGDSLDSVEALLKKHEDFEKSLSAQEEKIT
;
A
#
# COMPACT_ATOMS: atom_id res chain seq x y z
N GLU A 1 -47.70 -14.43 3.92
CA GLU A 1 -46.98 -14.88 2.71
C GLU A 1 -46.25 -13.75 1.98
N ALA A 2 -46.86 -12.57 1.76
CA ALA A 2 -46.24 -11.47 1.00
C ALA A 2 -44.82 -11.03 1.44
N ILE A 3 -44.51 -11.10 2.75
CA ILE A 3 -43.19 -10.71 3.28
C ILE A 3 -42.08 -11.68 2.87
N VAL A 4 -42.33 -13.00 2.91
CA VAL A 4 -41.33 -14.03 2.60
C VAL A 4 -41.14 -14.25 1.10
N THR A 5 -42.13 -13.88 0.29
CA THR A 5 -42.08 -13.97 -1.17
C THR A 5 -41.69 -12.65 -1.85
N SER A 6 -41.37 -11.60 -1.07
CA SER A 6 -40.93 -10.33 -1.63
C SER A 6 -39.56 -10.49 -2.29
N GLU A 7 -39.39 -9.88 -3.47
CA GLU A 7 -38.11 -9.80 -4.20
C GLU A 7 -37.39 -8.46 -3.99
N GLU A 8 -37.98 -7.53 -3.22
CA GLU A 8 -37.38 -6.22 -2.94
C GLU A 8 -36.16 -6.36 -2.01
N LEU A 9 -34.97 -5.94 -2.42
CA LEU A 9 -33.74 -6.10 -1.61
C LEU A 9 -33.20 -4.78 -1.04
N GLY A 10 -33.89 -3.67 -1.29
CA GLY A 10 -33.46 -2.32 -0.91
C GLY A 10 -32.55 -1.68 -1.97
N GLN A 11 -32.62 -0.35 -2.07
CA GLN A 11 -31.93 0.44 -3.11
C GLN A 11 -30.57 0.96 -2.63
N ASP A 12 -30.50 1.27 -1.34
CA ASP A 12 -29.33 1.72 -0.60
C ASP A 12 -29.26 0.95 0.73
N LEU A 13 -28.19 1.16 1.49
CA LEU A 13 -27.94 0.44 2.72
C LEU A 13 -29.01 0.71 3.78
N GLU A 14 -29.43 1.97 3.94
CA GLU A 14 -30.47 2.38 4.87
C GLU A 14 -31.79 1.67 4.56
N HIS A 15 -32.17 1.55 3.29
CA HIS A 15 -33.35 0.81 2.88
C HIS A 15 -33.20 -0.70 3.17
N VAL A 16 -32.03 -1.32 2.91
CA VAL A 16 -31.83 -2.74 3.26
C VAL A 16 -31.96 -2.96 4.76
N GLU A 17 -31.40 -2.08 5.60
CA GLU A 17 -31.47 -2.17 7.05
C GLU A 17 -32.92 -2.06 7.56
N VAL A 18 -33.73 -1.18 6.96
CA VAL A 18 -35.16 -1.09 7.25
C VAL A 18 -35.89 -2.39 6.87
N LEU A 19 -35.57 -2.98 5.72
CA LEU A 19 -36.16 -4.25 5.30
C LEU A 19 -35.74 -5.42 6.20
N GLN A 20 -34.48 -5.45 6.64
CA GLN A 20 -33.97 -6.42 7.60
C GLN A 20 -34.73 -6.33 8.93
N LYS A 21 -34.88 -5.13 9.48
CA LYS A 21 -35.62 -4.91 10.72
C LYS A 21 -37.08 -5.38 10.63
N LYS A 22 -37.78 -5.03 9.55
CA LYS A 22 -39.15 -5.51 9.29
C LYS A 22 -39.20 -7.04 9.19
N PHE A 23 -38.17 -7.65 8.63
CA PHE A 23 -38.09 -9.09 8.48
C PHE A 23 -37.80 -9.81 9.81
N GLU A 24 -36.98 -9.21 10.68
CA GLU A 24 -36.74 -9.69 12.05
C GLU A 24 -38.02 -9.68 12.91
N GLU A 25 -38.83 -8.64 12.77
CA GLU A 25 -40.17 -8.57 13.39
C GLU A 25 -41.04 -9.76 12.90
N PHE A 26 -41.08 -10.00 11.60
CA PHE A 26 -41.78 -11.16 11.02
C PHE A 26 -41.21 -12.51 11.52
N GLN A 27 -39.89 -12.64 11.66
CA GLN A 27 -39.26 -13.87 12.16
C GLN A 27 -39.63 -14.15 13.63
N THR A 28 -39.76 -13.08 14.43
CA THR A 28 -40.20 -13.18 15.82
C THR A 28 -41.64 -13.71 15.89
N ASP A 29 -42.53 -13.16 15.07
CA ASP A 29 -43.93 -13.62 14.97
C ASP A 29 -44.00 -15.06 14.45
N LEU A 30 -43.18 -15.41 13.46
CA LEU A 30 -43.08 -16.78 12.94
C LEU A 30 -42.64 -17.75 14.04
N ALA A 31 -41.65 -17.40 14.86
CA ALA A 31 -41.22 -18.24 15.97
C ALA A 31 -42.34 -18.44 17.01
N ALA A 32 -43.10 -17.39 17.34
CA ALA A 32 -44.23 -17.48 18.26
C ALA A 32 -45.36 -18.41 17.76
N HIS A 33 -45.55 -18.51 16.44
CA HIS A 33 -46.55 -19.40 15.85
C HIS A 33 -46.14 -20.87 15.79
N GLU A 34 -44.89 -21.21 16.11
CA GLU A 34 -44.41 -22.60 16.15
C GLU A 34 -45.17 -23.43 17.21
N GLU A 35 -45.44 -22.84 18.36
CA GLU A 35 -46.20 -23.50 19.44
C GLU A 35 -47.59 -23.92 18.95
N ARG A 36 -48.27 -23.07 18.19
CA ARG A 36 -49.61 -23.36 17.68
C ARG A 36 -49.64 -24.49 16.65
N VAL A 37 -48.59 -24.62 15.83
CA VAL A 37 -48.43 -25.77 14.94
C VAL A 37 -48.19 -27.05 15.74
N ASN A 38 -47.41 -26.97 16.82
CA ASN A 38 -47.19 -28.10 17.73
C ASN A 38 -48.48 -28.52 18.44
N GLU A 39 -49.31 -27.57 18.89
CA GLU A 39 -50.63 -27.85 19.49
C GLU A 39 -51.57 -28.58 18.52
N VAL A 40 -51.65 -28.12 17.26
CA VAL A 40 -52.46 -28.79 16.22
C VAL A 40 -51.97 -30.22 16.00
N ASN A 41 -50.66 -30.42 15.93
CA ASN A 41 -50.06 -31.75 15.80
C ASN A 41 -50.36 -32.66 16.99
N GLN A 42 -50.28 -32.14 18.22
CA GLN A 42 -50.62 -32.90 19.42
C GLN A 42 -52.11 -33.27 19.45
N PHE A 43 -52.99 -32.36 19.04
CA PHE A 43 -54.42 -32.62 19.00
C PHE A 43 -54.80 -33.65 17.92
N ALA A 44 -54.22 -33.54 16.73
CA ALA A 44 -54.36 -34.55 15.68
C ALA A 44 -53.91 -35.94 16.17
N GLY A 45 -52.74 -36.01 16.84
CA GLY A 45 -52.23 -37.25 17.42
C GLY A 45 -53.16 -37.89 18.45
N LYS A 46 -53.81 -37.08 19.31
CA LYS A 46 -54.81 -37.56 20.27
C LYS A 46 -56.03 -38.17 19.58
N LEU A 47 -56.60 -37.48 18.58
CA LEU A 47 -57.77 -37.98 17.85
C LEU A 47 -57.47 -39.29 17.09
N ILE A 48 -56.27 -39.42 16.53
CA ILE A 48 -55.80 -40.65 15.88
C ILE A 48 -55.68 -41.79 16.92
N GLN A 49 -55.12 -41.50 18.10
CA GLN A 49 -55.00 -42.49 19.18
C GLN A 49 -56.36 -42.99 19.69
N GLU A 50 -57.38 -42.12 19.70
CA GLU A 50 -58.76 -42.43 20.10
C GLU A 50 -59.57 -43.15 18.99
N GLN A 51 -58.94 -43.49 17.85
CA GLN A 51 -59.59 -44.15 16.70
C GLN A 51 -60.78 -43.35 16.15
N HIS A 52 -60.61 -42.03 16.02
CA HIS A 52 -61.65 -41.15 15.50
C HIS A 52 -62.12 -41.62 14.09
N PRO A 53 -63.44 -41.64 13.79
CA PRO A 53 -63.97 -42.15 12.52
C PRO A 53 -63.39 -41.49 11.25
N GLU A 54 -62.92 -40.25 11.39
CA GLU A 54 -62.32 -39.43 10.31
C GLU A 54 -60.77 -39.42 10.37
N GLU A 55 -60.13 -40.49 10.86
CA GLU A 55 -58.67 -40.57 11.05
C GLU A 55 -57.86 -40.18 9.79
N GLU A 56 -58.26 -40.69 8.62
CA GLU A 56 -57.60 -40.40 7.35
C GLU A 56 -57.65 -38.91 6.99
N LEU A 57 -58.79 -38.25 7.24
CA LEU A 57 -58.94 -36.82 7.01
C LEU A 57 -58.06 -36.01 7.98
N ILE A 58 -57.98 -36.43 9.25
CA ILE A 58 -57.14 -35.79 10.27
C ILE A 58 -55.67 -35.87 9.88
N LYS A 59 -55.18 -37.05 9.47
CA LYS A 59 -53.80 -37.24 8.98
C LYS A 59 -53.52 -36.35 7.78
N SER A 60 -54.41 -36.36 6.79
CA SER A 60 -54.29 -35.51 5.60
C SER A 60 -54.16 -34.02 5.95
N LYS A 61 -55.01 -33.51 6.86
CA LYS A 61 -54.94 -32.12 7.32
C LYS A 61 -53.69 -31.81 8.15
N GLN A 62 -53.25 -32.76 8.98
CA GLN A 62 -52.01 -32.64 9.73
C GLN A 62 -50.80 -32.52 8.78
N ASP A 63 -50.75 -33.36 7.75
CA ASP A 63 -49.69 -33.34 6.74
C ASP A 63 -49.72 -32.05 5.92
N GLU A 64 -50.90 -31.55 5.52
CA GLU A 64 -51.06 -30.25 4.84
C GLU A 64 -50.50 -29.08 5.66
N VAL A 65 -50.81 -29.05 6.97
CA VAL A 65 -50.31 -28.01 7.89
C VAL A 65 -48.80 -28.09 8.03
N ASN A 66 -48.25 -29.28 8.25
CA ASN A 66 -46.81 -29.49 8.40
C ASN A 66 -46.05 -29.14 7.11
N ALA A 67 -46.55 -29.55 5.95
CA ALA A 67 -45.96 -29.19 4.66
C ALA A 67 -45.97 -27.67 4.45
N SER A 68 -47.08 -27.00 4.76
CA SER A 68 -47.20 -25.54 4.65
C SER A 68 -46.25 -24.81 5.61
N TRP A 69 -46.10 -25.32 6.84
CA TRP A 69 -45.18 -24.77 7.83
C TRP A 69 -43.72 -24.88 7.40
N GLN A 70 -43.31 -26.06 6.91
CA GLN A 70 -41.95 -26.27 6.41
C GLN A 70 -41.65 -25.40 5.19
N ARG A 71 -42.62 -25.26 4.27
CA ARG A 71 -42.48 -24.35 3.13
C ARG A 71 -42.29 -22.91 3.58
N LEU A 72 -43.05 -22.44 4.57
CA LEU A 72 -42.94 -21.08 5.09
C LEU A 72 -41.58 -20.83 5.75
N LYS A 73 -41.08 -21.77 6.56
CA LYS A 73 -39.73 -21.72 7.14
C LYS A 73 -38.64 -21.67 6.07
N GLY A 74 -38.75 -22.48 5.03
CA GLY A 74 -37.82 -22.48 3.90
C GLY A 74 -37.79 -21.14 3.16
N LEU A 75 -38.96 -20.56 2.85
CA LEU A 75 -39.06 -19.24 2.23
C LEU A 75 -38.49 -18.13 3.13
N ALA A 76 -38.75 -18.21 4.44
CA ALA A 76 -38.21 -17.25 5.40
C ALA A 76 -36.67 -17.29 5.44
N LEU A 77 -36.07 -18.47 5.47
CA LEU A 77 -34.62 -18.63 5.45
C LEU A 77 -33.99 -18.11 4.15
N GLN A 78 -34.62 -18.40 3.01
CA GLN A 78 -34.17 -17.89 1.70
C GLN A 78 -34.22 -16.35 1.66
N ARG A 79 -35.30 -15.75 2.16
CA ARG A 79 -35.46 -14.30 2.22
C ARG A 79 -34.43 -13.65 3.13
N GLN A 80 -34.15 -14.26 4.29
CA GLN A 80 -33.10 -13.80 5.21
C GLN A 80 -31.74 -13.78 4.52
N GLY A 81 -31.37 -14.85 3.82
CA GLY A 81 -30.10 -14.93 3.08
C GLY A 81 -29.98 -13.86 2.00
N LYS A 82 -31.05 -13.62 1.24
CA LYS A 82 -31.08 -12.55 0.22
C LYS A 82 -30.88 -11.16 0.83
N LEU A 83 -31.60 -10.84 1.92
CA LEU A 83 -31.48 -9.54 2.60
C LEU A 83 -30.10 -9.35 3.25
N PHE A 84 -29.52 -10.40 3.82
CA PHE A 84 -28.18 -10.35 4.39
C PHE A 84 -27.12 -10.10 3.31
N GLY A 85 -27.17 -10.85 2.20
CA GLY A 85 -26.25 -10.67 1.08
C GLY A 85 -26.36 -9.28 0.46
N ALA A 86 -27.58 -8.76 0.28
CA ALA A 86 -27.79 -7.39 -0.19
C ALA A 86 -27.15 -6.36 0.75
N ALA A 87 -27.27 -6.52 2.07
CA ALA A 87 -26.67 -5.62 3.04
C ALA A 87 -25.14 -5.68 3.03
N GLU A 88 -24.54 -6.86 2.86
CA GLU A 88 -23.08 -6.99 2.71
C GLU A 88 -22.58 -6.20 1.49
N VAL A 89 -23.20 -6.38 0.32
CA VAL A 89 -22.80 -5.68 -0.91
C VAL A 89 -22.99 -4.16 -0.78
N GLN A 90 -24.08 -3.71 -0.15
CA GLN A 90 -24.33 -2.28 0.05
C GLN A 90 -23.35 -1.64 1.03
N ARG A 91 -22.97 -2.34 2.11
CA ARG A 91 -21.91 -1.87 3.03
C ARG A 91 -20.57 -1.72 2.30
N PHE A 92 -20.19 -2.72 1.51
CA PHE A 92 -18.98 -2.65 0.70
C PHE A 92 -18.99 -1.44 -0.25
N ASN A 93 -20.10 -1.24 -0.97
CA ASN A 93 -20.23 -0.09 -1.88
C ASN A 93 -20.06 1.24 -1.14
N ARG A 94 -20.69 1.40 0.03
CA ARG A 94 -20.56 2.61 0.86
C ARG A 94 -19.11 2.82 1.30
N ASP A 95 -18.46 1.79 1.82
CA ASP A 95 -17.09 1.90 2.33
C ASP A 95 -16.10 2.24 1.19
N VAL A 96 -16.32 1.71 -0.01
CA VAL A 96 -15.58 2.07 -1.22
C VAL A 96 -15.82 3.53 -1.60
N ASP A 97 -17.07 3.98 -1.65
CA ASP A 97 -17.43 5.34 -2.06
C ASP A 97 -16.93 6.42 -1.08
N GLU A 98 -16.98 6.15 0.22
CA GLU A 98 -16.36 6.99 1.25
C GLU A 98 -14.85 7.07 1.07
N THR A 99 -14.20 5.94 0.78
CA THR A 99 -12.75 5.87 0.56
C THR A 99 -12.35 6.63 -0.70
N ILE A 100 -13.09 6.47 -1.80
CA ILE A 100 -12.88 7.22 -3.04
C ILE A 100 -13.10 8.72 -2.82
N SER A 101 -14.13 9.10 -2.06
CA SER A 101 -14.40 10.51 -1.77
C SER A 101 -13.26 11.15 -0.99
N TRP A 102 -12.74 10.45 0.02
CA TRP A 102 -11.56 10.89 0.77
C TRP A 102 -10.33 11.00 -0.14
N ILE A 103 -10.09 10.03 -1.02
CA ILE A 103 -8.99 10.08 -2.00
C ILE A 103 -9.11 11.31 -2.89
N LYS A 104 -10.30 11.59 -3.43
CA LYS A 104 -10.54 12.77 -4.27
C LYS A 104 -10.31 14.08 -3.52
N GLU A 105 -10.76 14.18 -2.27
CA GLU A 105 -10.50 15.35 -1.42
C GLU A 105 -9.00 15.58 -1.20
N LYS A 106 -8.25 14.52 -0.84
CA LYS A 106 -6.79 14.62 -0.69
C LYS A 106 -6.08 14.92 -2.00
N GLY A 107 -6.54 14.36 -3.11
CA GLY A 107 -6.02 14.64 -4.46
C GLY A 107 -6.13 16.12 -4.82
N GLN A 108 -7.23 16.79 -4.46
CA GLN A 108 -7.39 18.23 -4.67
C GLN A 108 -6.35 19.06 -3.88
N LEU A 109 -6.02 18.64 -2.65
CA LEU A 109 -4.96 19.30 -1.87
C LEU A 109 -3.57 19.15 -2.51
N MET A 110 -3.32 18.04 -3.22
CA MET A 110 -2.04 17.78 -3.91
C MET A 110 -1.93 18.51 -5.25
N ALA A 111 -3.05 18.85 -5.89
CA ALA A 111 -3.11 19.53 -7.18
C ALA A 111 -2.67 21.01 -7.15
N SER A 112 -2.26 21.53 -5.99
CA SER A 112 -1.76 22.90 -5.87
C SER A 112 -0.41 23.09 -6.59
N ASP A 113 -0.27 24.09 -7.45
CA ASP A 113 1.02 24.45 -8.04
C ASP A 113 1.91 25.32 -7.12
N ASP A 114 1.58 25.41 -5.82
CA ASP A 114 2.45 26.04 -4.84
C ASP A 114 3.59 25.09 -4.43
N PHE A 115 4.79 25.46 -4.85
CA PHE A 115 6.05 24.78 -4.53
C PHE A 115 6.99 25.63 -3.68
N GLY A 116 6.51 26.74 -3.10
CA GLY A 116 7.31 27.65 -2.27
C GLY A 116 8.21 28.59 -3.08
N ARG A 117 8.43 29.78 -2.53
CA ARG A 117 9.18 30.89 -3.16
C ARG A 117 10.54 31.17 -2.52
N ASP A 118 10.77 30.57 -1.35
CA ASP A 118 11.97 30.70 -0.54
C ASP A 118 12.22 29.42 0.27
N LEU A 119 13.43 29.24 0.79
CA LEU A 119 13.83 28.00 1.46
C LEU A 119 12.90 27.61 2.62
N ALA A 120 12.46 28.58 3.42
CA ALA A 120 11.58 28.33 4.56
C ALA A 120 10.19 27.86 4.11
N SER A 121 9.62 28.49 3.08
CA SER A 121 8.33 28.11 2.50
C SER A 121 8.35 26.69 1.91
N VAL A 122 9.42 26.31 1.19
CA VAL A 122 9.54 24.96 0.61
C VAL A 122 9.66 23.90 1.70
N GLN A 123 10.47 24.16 2.73
CA GLN A 123 10.61 23.26 3.88
C GLN A 123 9.28 23.04 4.63
N ALA A 124 8.47 24.10 4.78
CA ALA A 124 7.14 23.97 5.37
C ALA A 124 6.20 23.11 4.51
N LEU A 125 6.23 23.28 3.18
CA LEU A 125 5.45 22.46 2.24
C LEU A 125 5.89 20.99 2.24
N LEU A 126 7.21 20.72 2.30
CA LEU A 126 7.75 19.37 2.42
C LEU A 126 7.24 18.67 3.69
N ARG A 127 7.33 19.31 4.87
CA ARG A 127 6.79 18.74 6.12
C ARG A 127 5.29 18.44 6.05
N LYS A 128 4.52 19.33 5.41
CA LYS A 128 3.09 19.09 5.18
C LYS A 128 2.87 17.89 4.27
N HIS A 129 3.71 17.73 3.24
CA HIS A 129 3.65 16.61 2.32
C HIS A 129 4.01 15.27 2.98
N GLU A 130 5.04 15.22 3.82
CA GLU A 130 5.37 14.05 4.65
C GLU A 130 4.19 13.63 5.55
N GLY A 131 3.39 14.60 6.00
CA GLY A 131 2.12 14.34 6.70
C GLY A 131 1.11 13.59 5.84
N LEU A 132 0.92 14.06 4.59
CA LEU A 132 0.04 13.40 3.63
C LEU A 132 0.54 12.00 3.24
N GLU A 133 1.85 11.79 3.11
CA GLU A 133 2.42 10.47 2.80
C GLU A 133 2.15 9.45 3.92
N ARG A 134 2.19 9.89 5.19
CA ARG A 134 1.78 9.04 6.32
C ARG A 134 0.30 8.69 6.28
N ASP A 135 -0.56 9.66 5.95
CA ASP A 135 -1.99 9.41 5.77
C ASP A 135 -2.24 8.41 4.62
N LEU A 136 -1.50 8.53 3.52
CA LEU A 136 -1.59 7.60 2.38
C LEU A 136 -1.11 6.19 2.77
N ALA A 137 -0.04 6.06 3.54
CA ALA A 137 0.41 4.74 4.00
C ALA A 137 -0.68 4.00 4.80
N ALA A 138 -1.40 4.70 5.69
CA ALA A 138 -2.53 4.12 6.41
C ALA A 138 -3.72 3.77 5.49
N LEU A 139 -3.94 4.58 4.44
CA LEU A 139 -4.97 4.33 3.45
C LEU A 139 -4.67 3.08 2.60
N GLU A 140 -3.40 2.78 2.33
CA GLU A 140 -2.99 1.61 1.55
C GLU A 140 -3.54 0.31 2.15
N ASP A 141 -3.46 0.17 3.48
CA ASP A 141 -3.99 -1.00 4.19
C ASP A 141 -5.52 -1.09 4.06
N LYS A 142 -6.22 0.05 4.11
CA LYS A 142 -7.67 0.11 3.89
C LYS A 142 -8.04 -0.31 2.47
N VAL A 143 -7.30 0.15 1.46
CA VAL A 143 -7.53 -0.25 0.06
C VAL A 143 -7.31 -1.75 -0.12
N LYS A 144 -6.24 -2.31 0.45
CA LYS A 144 -5.98 -3.76 0.42
C LYS A 144 -7.11 -4.56 1.08
N ALA A 145 -7.60 -4.12 2.23
CA ALA A 145 -8.71 -4.75 2.92
C ALA A 145 -10.00 -4.74 2.09
N LEU A 146 -10.34 -3.60 1.44
CA LEU A 146 -11.49 -3.51 0.54
C LEU A 146 -11.33 -4.39 -0.69
N CYS A 147 -10.13 -4.52 -1.25
CA CYS A 147 -9.88 -5.44 -2.37
C CYS A 147 -10.10 -6.91 -1.98
N ALA A 148 -9.62 -7.32 -0.79
CA ALA A 148 -9.83 -8.67 -0.27
C ALA A 148 -11.30 -8.94 0.04
N GLU A 149 -12.02 -7.95 0.58
CA GLU A 149 -13.46 -8.04 0.81
C GLU A 149 -14.23 -8.17 -0.51
N ALA A 150 -13.85 -7.42 -1.55
CA ALA A 150 -14.42 -7.57 -2.88
C ALA A 150 -14.22 -8.99 -3.44
N ASP A 151 -13.04 -9.60 -3.27
CA ASP A 151 -12.80 -10.99 -3.70
C ASP A 151 -13.73 -11.98 -2.97
N ARG A 152 -13.89 -11.82 -1.65
CA ARG A 152 -14.80 -12.64 -0.84
C ARG A 152 -16.24 -12.50 -1.33
N LEU A 153 -16.71 -11.26 -1.52
CA LEU A 153 -18.09 -10.99 -1.93
C LEU A 153 -18.39 -11.46 -3.35
N GLN A 154 -17.41 -11.42 -4.27
CA GLN A 154 -17.58 -11.97 -5.62
C GLN A 154 -17.81 -13.49 -5.59
N GLN A 155 -17.14 -14.20 -4.68
CA GLN A 155 -17.31 -15.65 -4.51
C GLN A 155 -18.66 -15.99 -3.86
N SER A 156 -19.08 -15.25 -2.83
CA SER A 156 -20.33 -15.51 -2.11
C SER A 156 -21.58 -14.99 -2.83
N HIS A 157 -21.45 -13.94 -3.66
CA HIS A 157 -22.55 -13.27 -4.35
C HIS A 157 -22.30 -13.15 -5.87
N PRO A 158 -22.32 -14.25 -6.64
CA PRO A 158 -21.96 -14.24 -8.07
C PRO A 158 -22.81 -13.31 -8.94
N ILE A 159 -24.08 -13.06 -8.55
CA ILE A 159 -24.98 -12.15 -9.27
C ILE A 159 -24.47 -10.70 -9.23
N ASN A 160 -23.84 -10.31 -8.12
CA ASN A 160 -23.28 -8.96 -7.93
C ASN A 160 -21.81 -8.86 -8.31
N ALA A 161 -21.16 -9.96 -8.70
CA ALA A 161 -19.72 -10.01 -8.89
C ALA A 161 -19.20 -8.98 -9.91
N SER A 162 -19.91 -8.79 -11.03
CA SER A 162 -19.56 -7.78 -12.04
C SER A 162 -19.62 -6.35 -11.49
N GLN A 163 -20.66 -6.02 -10.71
CA GLN A 163 -20.80 -4.70 -10.09
C GLN A 163 -19.70 -4.45 -9.05
N ILE A 164 -19.44 -5.44 -8.19
CA ILE A 164 -18.38 -5.39 -7.18
C ILE A 164 -17.01 -5.21 -7.85
N GLN A 165 -16.76 -5.90 -8.97
CA GLN A 165 -15.54 -5.77 -9.74
C GLN A 165 -15.36 -4.34 -10.26
N VAL A 166 -16.38 -3.76 -10.88
CA VAL A 166 -16.34 -2.37 -11.38
C VAL A 166 -16.03 -1.39 -10.24
N LYS A 167 -16.66 -1.56 -9.06
CA LYS A 167 -16.39 -0.72 -7.88
C LYS A 167 -14.97 -0.89 -7.36
N ARG A 168 -14.45 -2.11 -7.33
CA ARG A 168 -13.05 -2.38 -6.97
C ARG A 168 -12.07 -1.71 -7.94
N GLU A 169 -12.32 -1.82 -9.25
CA GLU A 169 -11.48 -1.19 -10.27
C GLU A 169 -11.51 0.34 -10.15
N GLU A 170 -12.67 0.93 -9.86
CA GLU A 170 -12.79 2.37 -9.57
C GLU A 170 -11.92 2.77 -8.38
N LEU A 171 -11.96 2.03 -7.28
CA LEU A 171 -11.12 2.27 -6.10
C LEU A 171 -9.63 2.20 -6.44
N ILE A 172 -9.20 1.14 -7.14
CA ILE A 172 -7.80 0.94 -7.53
C ILE A 172 -7.32 2.06 -8.45
N ALA A 173 -8.15 2.47 -9.42
CA ALA A 173 -7.80 3.56 -10.33
C ALA A 173 -7.59 4.89 -9.58
N ASN A 174 -8.48 5.23 -8.65
CA ASN A 174 -8.32 6.44 -7.82
C ASN A 174 -7.09 6.34 -6.91
N TRP A 175 -6.81 5.15 -6.35
CA TRP A 175 -5.66 4.89 -5.50
C TRP A 175 -4.33 5.07 -6.26
N GLU A 176 -4.19 4.49 -7.45
CA GLU A 176 -2.98 4.64 -8.26
C GLU A 176 -2.81 6.08 -8.76
N GLN A 177 -3.90 6.78 -9.07
CA GLN A 177 -3.86 8.18 -9.43
C GLN A 177 -3.30 9.06 -8.29
N ILE A 178 -3.78 8.90 -7.05
CA ILE A 178 -3.29 9.71 -5.93
C ILE A 178 -1.83 9.39 -5.57
N ARG A 179 -1.40 8.12 -5.69
CA ARG A 179 0.00 7.74 -5.51
C ARG A 179 0.90 8.43 -6.53
N THR A 180 0.47 8.47 -7.78
CA THR A 180 1.19 9.16 -8.86
C THR A 180 1.30 10.66 -8.56
N LEU A 181 0.18 11.31 -8.23
CA LEU A 181 0.17 12.74 -7.88
C LEU A 181 1.05 13.06 -6.66
N ALA A 182 1.04 12.20 -5.64
CA ALA A 182 1.86 12.38 -4.46
C ALA A 182 3.35 12.31 -4.82
N ALA A 183 3.77 11.28 -5.58
CA ALA A 183 5.15 11.13 -6.02
C ALA A 183 5.63 12.30 -6.90
N GLU A 184 4.80 12.73 -7.86
CA GLU A 184 5.10 13.89 -8.72
C GLU A 184 5.24 15.18 -7.91
N ARG A 185 4.33 15.41 -6.95
CA ARG A 185 4.39 16.57 -6.07
C ARG A 185 5.65 16.54 -5.20
N HIS A 186 6.00 15.39 -4.63
CA HIS A 186 7.22 15.22 -3.84
C HIS A 186 8.45 15.58 -4.67
N ALA A 187 8.56 15.04 -5.89
CA ALA A 187 9.68 15.32 -6.80
C ALA A 187 9.80 16.83 -7.09
N ARG A 188 8.69 17.50 -7.42
CA ARG A 188 8.67 18.95 -7.67
C ARG A 188 9.02 19.79 -6.44
N LEU A 189 8.56 19.41 -5.25
CA LEU A 189 8.94 20.08 -4.00
C LEU A 189 10.43 19.93 -3.72
N ASN A 190 11.01 18.76 -3.98
CA ASN A 190 12.45 18.53 -3.84
C ASN A 190 13.28 19.34 -4.85
N ASP A 191 12.81 19.46 -6.09
CA ASP A 191 13.48 20.31 -7.10
C ASP A 191 13.41 21.79 -6.71
N SER A 192 12.25 22.27 -6.25
CA SER A 192 12.09 23.62 -5.71
C SER A 192 13.02 23.84 -4.51
N TYR A 193 13.13 22.88 -3.60
CA TYR A 193 14.01 22.95 -2.45
C TYR A 193 15.48 23.12 -2.85
N ARG A 194 15.95 22.31 -3.81
CA ARG A 194 17.32 22.40 -4.35
C ARG A 194 17.58 23.77 -4.97
N LEU A 195 16.64 24.27 -5.77
CA LEU A 195 16.74 25.59 -6.40
C LEU A 195 16.78 26.71 -5.35
N GLN A 196 15.86 26.70 -4.38
CA GLN A 196 15.78 27.77 -3.37
C GLN A 196 17.00 27.77 -2.45
N ARG A 197 17.55 26.60 -2.14
CA ARG A 197 18.83 26.48 -1.44
C ARG A 197 19.97 27.10 -2.25
N PHE A 198 20.12 26.74 -3.52
CA PHE A 198 21.13 27.36 -4.39
C PHE A 198 20.99 28.88 -4.48
N LEU A 199 19.76 29.39 -4.64
CA LEU A 199 19.50 30.83 -4.71
C LEU A 199 19.77 31.56 -3.38
N ALA A 200 19.60 30.88 -2.24
CA ALA A 200 19.98 31.42 -0.94
C ALA A 200 21.51 31.52 -0.85
N ASP A 201 22.21 30.42 -1.12
CA ASP A 201 23.69 30.37 -1.11
C ASP A 201 24.29 31.41 -2.08
N PHE A 202 23.70 31.57 -3.26
CA PHE A 202 24.11 32.57 -4.25
C PHE A 202 23.92 34.01 -3.77
N ARG A 203 22.80 34.31 -3.08
CA ARG A 203 22.54 35.65 -2.52
C ARG A 203 23.54 35.98 -1.42
N ASP A 204 23.81 35.02 -0.54
CA ASP A 204 24.79 35.17 0.54
C ASP A 204 26.19 35.42 -0.05
N LEU A 205 26.61 34.64 -1.04
CA LEU A 205 27.88 34.83 -1.75
C LEU A 205 27.95 36.20 -2.47
N THR A 206 26.89 36.60 -3.16
CA THR A 206 26.85 37.88 -3.88
C THR A 206 26.94 39.06 -2.90
N SER A 207 26.28 38.95 -1.75
CA SER A 207 26.37 39.95 -0.67
C SER A 207 27.80 40.05 -0.16
N TRP A 208 28.43 38.91 0.16
CA TRP A 208 29.81 38.85 0.62
C TRP A 208 30.79 39.43 -0.41
N VAL A 209 30.68 39.07 -1.70
CA VAL A 209 31.53 39.62 -2.76
C VAL A 209 31.36 41.15 -2.88
N THR A 210 30.13 41.64 -2.74
CA THR A 210 29.84 43.08 -2.80
C THR A 210 30.47 43.82 -1.63
N GLU A 211 30.38 43.26 -0.43
CA GLU A 211 31.01 43.78 0.79
C GLU A 211 32.54 43.80 0.64
N MET A 212 33.15 42.71 0.16
CA MET A 212 34.59 42.65 -0.08
C MET A 212 35.05 43.68 -1.10
N LYS A 213 34.31 43.88 -2.20
CA LYS A 213 34.62 44.92 -3.19
C LYS A 213 34.55 46.32 -2.58
N ALA A 214 33.58 46.60 -1.72
CA ALA A 214 33.46 47.87 -1.03
C ALA A 214 34.64 48.11 -0.07
N LEU A 215 35.07 47.07 0.65
CA LEU A 215 36.24 47.15 1.54
C LEU A 215 37.54 47.41 0.77
N ILE A 216 37.74 46.76 -0.38
CA ILE A 216 38.95 46.93 -1.20
C ILE A 216 38.98 48.32 -1.88
N ASN A 217 37.82 48.82 -2.32
CA ASN A 217 37.71 50.12 -2.99
C ASN A 217 37.48 51.30 -2.03
N ALA A 218 37.70 51.12 -0.73
CA ALA A 218 37.53 52.21 0.22
C ALA A 218 38.56 53.33 -0.06
N ASP A 219 38.09 54.51 -0.48
CA ASP A 219 38.91 55.66 -0.89
C ASP A 219 39.60 56.40 0.28
N GLU A 220 39.48 55.92 1.52
CA GLU A 220 40.08 56.56 2.69
C GLU A 220 41.56 56.16 2.83
N LEU A 221 42.44 57.05 2.37
CA LEU A 221 43.86 57.00 2.69
C LEU A 221 44.10 57.65 4.05
N ALA A 222 44.99 57.05 4.84
CA ALA A 222 45.43 57.65 6.08
C ALA A 222 46.29 58.91 5.82
N ASN A 223 46.11 59.93 6.66
CA ASN A 223 46.85 61.18 6.60
C ASN A 223 48.14 61.17 7.44
N ASP A 224 48.43 60.05 8.11
CA ASP A 224 49.62 59.84 8.92
C ASP A 224 50.18 58.42 8.73
N VAL A 225 51.42 58.21 9.22
CA VAL A 225 52.14 56.94 9.08
C VAL A 225 51.43 55.82 9.85
N ALA A 226 50.97 56.09 11.08
CA ALA A 226 50.32 55.10 11.93
C ALA A 226 49.01 54.58 11.32
N GLY A 227 48.18 55.47 10.74
CA GLY A 227 46.98 55.07 10.04
C GLY A 227 47.29 54.31 8.74
N ALA A 228 48.36 54.67 8.02
CA ALA A 228 48.76 53.97 6.81
C ALA A 228 49.26 52.55 7.11
N GLU A 229 50.04 52.37 8.18
CA GLU A 229 50.47 51.07 8.70
C GLU A 229 49.27 50.22 9.12
N ALA A 230 48.32 50.79 9.87
CA ALA A 230 47.10 50.07 10.28
C ALA A 230 46.23 49.64 9.08
N LEU A 231 46.11 50.48 8.04
CA LEU A 231 45.39 50.13 6.81
C LEU A 231 46.09 49.00 6.03
N LEU A 232 47.42 49.04 5.95
CA LEU A 232 48.22 48.00 5.31
C LEU A 232 48.11 46.65 6.04
N ASP A 233 48.22 46.66 7.36
CA ASP A 233 48.09 45.46 8.20
C ASP A 233 46.70 44.84 8.04
N ARG A 234 45.64 45.65 8.12
CA ARG A 234 44.26 45.18 7.95
C ARG A 234 44.01 44.63 6.55
N HIS A 235 44.54 45.25 5.51
CA HIS A 235 44.45 44.75 4.14
C HIS A 235 45.20 43.42 3.96
N GLN A 236 46.41 43.28 4.55
CA GLN A 236 47.15 42.02 4.53
C GLN A 236 46.43 40.91 5.29
N GLU A 237 45.87 41.22 6.46
CA GLU A 237 45.07 40.29 7.27
C GLU A 237 43.87 39.77 6.46
N HIS A 238 43.05 40.66 5.87
CA HIS A 238 41.93 40.24 5.04
C HIS A 238 42.36 39.38 3.85
N LYS A 239 43.44 39.75 3.15
CA LYS A 239 43.98 38.95 2.04
C LYS A 239 44.40 37.55 2.49
N LEU A 240 45.08 37.45 3.63
CA LEU A 240 45.55 36.16 4.16
C LEU A 240 44.40 35.29 4.62
N THR A 241 43.39 35.86 5.28
CA THR A 241 42.19 35.15 5.72
C THR A 241 41.45 34.55 4.53
N ILE A 242 41.16 35.34 3.48
CA ILE A 242 40.49 34.86 2.27
C ILE A 242 41.27 33.72 1.62
N LEU A 243 42.58 33.88 1.43
CA LEU A 243 43.42 32.84 0.83
C LEU A 243 43.47 31.57 1.67
N SER A 244 43.44 31.69 3.00
CA SER A 244 43.40 30.56 3.92
C SER A 244 42.07 29.82 3.86
N GLU A 245 40.96 30.54 3.82
CA GLU A 245 39.60 29.98 3.72
C GLU A 245 39.40 29.26 2.38
N GLU A 246 39.73 29.91 1.26
CA GLU A 246 39.63 29.32 -0.09
C GLU A 246 40.53 28.08 -0.24
N ARG A 247 41.75 28.13 0.31
CA ARG A 247 42.65 26.97 0.34
C ARG A 247 42.03 25.81 1.12
N SER A 248 41.40 26.09 2.26
CA SER A 248 40.78 25.06 3.11
C SER A 248 39.57 24.43 2.41
N ALA A 249 38.69 25.25 1.83
CA ALA A 249 37.54 24.78 1.07
C ALA A 249 37.95 23.90 -0.13
N LEU A 250 39.01 24.29 -0.86
CA LEU A 250 39.54 23.50 -1.97
C LEU A 250 40.07 22.13 -1.51
N LEU A 251 40.74 22.09 -0.35
CA LEU A 251 41.23 20.82 0.23
C LEU A 251 40.08 19.90 0.64
N GLU A 252 39.02 20.45 1.25
CA GLU A 252 37.82 19.68 1.59
C GLU A 252 37.12 19.12 0.34
N LEU A 253 36.96 19.92 -0.71
CA LEU A 253 36.38 19.46 -1.98
C LEU A 253 37.23 18.39 -2.67
N TRP A 254 38.55 18.53 -2.63
CA TRP A 254 39.48 17.50 -3.14
C TRP A 254 39.26 16.18 -2.41
N GLU A 255 39.21 16.23 -1.08
CA GLU A 255 39.04 15.05 -0.24
C GLU A 255 37.68 14.38 -0.47
N LEU A 256 36.61 15.17 -0.56
CA LEU A 256 35.27 14.67 -0.91
C LEU A 256 35.27 13.98 -2.28
N ARG A 257 35.94 14.57 -3.28
CA ARG A 257 36.02 13.99 -4.61
C ARG A 257 36.84 12.71 -4.64
N ARG A 258 37.92 12.63 -3.86
CA ARG A 258 38.71 11.41 -3.67
C ARG A 258 37.85 10.27 -3.11
N GLN A 259 37.06 10.55 -2.07
CA GLN A 259 36.15 9.56 -1.47
C GLN A 259 35.09 9.07 -2.47
N GLN A 260 34.53 9.95 -3.30
CA GLN A 260 33.61 9.54 -4.36
C GLN A 260 34.27 8.59 -5.37
N TYR A 261 35.51 8.86 -5.76
CA TYR A 261 36.24 7.96 -6.67
C TYR A 261 36.52 6.60 -6.03
N GLU A 262 36.84 6.55 -4.74
CA GLU A 262 37.01 5.29 -4.00
C GLU A 262 35.71 4.50 -3.94
N GLN A 263 34.60 5.13 -3.57
CA GLN A 263 33.29 4.48 -3.56
C GLN A 263 32.90 3.94 -4.95
N CYS A 264 33.17 4.69 -6.01
CA CYS A 264 32.95 4.20 -7.37
C CYS A 264 33.83 3.00 -7.71
N MET A 265 35.10 3.01 -7.32
CA MET A 265 36.02 1.88 -7.53
C MET A 265 35.54 0.65 -6.77
N ASP A 266 35.18 0.79 -5.49
CA ASP A 266 34.68 -0.28 -4.64
C ASP A 266 33.40 -0.91 -5.23
N LEU A 267 32.50 -0.07 -5.77
CA LEU A 267 31.31 -0.56 -6.46
C LEU A 267 31.64 -1.37 -7.72
N GLN A 268 32.63 -0.94 -8.52
CA GLN A 268 33.05 -1.70 -9.70
C GLN A 268 33.73 -3.01 -9.32
N LEU A 269 34.51 -3.02 -8.24
CA LEU A 269 35.09 -4.25 -7.67
C LEU A 269 33.99 -5.20 -7.22
N PHE A 270 32.97 -4.69 -6.51
CA PHE A 270 31.82 -5.47 -6.10
C PHE A 270 31.10 -6.11 -7.30
N TYR A 271 30.77 -5.34 -8.33
CA TYR A 271 30.10 -5.90 -9.52
C TYR A 271 30.93 -6.97 -10.24
N ARG A 272 32.24 -6.75 -10.37
CA ARG A 272 33.14 -7.74 -10.95
C ARG A 272 33.13 -9.02 -10.13
N ASP A 273 33.21 -8.90 -8.81
CA ASP A 273 33.30 -10.06 -7.92
C ASP A 273 31.96 -10.82 -7.88
N THR A 274 30.82 -10.12 -7.88
CA THR A 274 29.49 -10.75 -8.01
C THR A 274 29.33 -11.49 -9.33
N GLU A 275 29.77 -10.89 -10.44
CA GLU A 275 29.69 -11.53 -11.76
C GLU A 275 30.59 -12.79 -11.83
N GLN A 276 31.75 -12.77 -11.16
CA GLN A 276 32.60 -13.96 -11.06
C GLN A 276 31.92 -15.08 -10.27
N VAL A 277 31.27 -14.75 -9.15
CA VAL A 277 30.53 -15.71 -8.32
C VAL A 277 29.33 -16.27 -9.09
N ASP A 278 28.54 -15.43 -9.76
CA ASP A 278 27.40 -15.86 -10.58
C ASP A 278 27.82 -16.79 -11.70
N ASN A 279 28.85 -16.43 -12.47
CA ASN A 279 29.38 -17.29 -13.53
C ASN A 279 29.90 -18.63 -13.01
N TRP A 280 30.46 -18.66 -11.80
CA TRP A 280 30.87 -19.90 -11.16
C TRP A 280 29.66 -20.74 -10.75
N MET A 281 28.65 -20.13 -10.10
CA MET A 281 27.41 -20.82 -9.69
C MET A 281 26.67 -21.41 -10.88
N SER A 282 26.48 -20.65 -11.98
CA SER A 282 25.81 -21.16 -13.18
C SER A 282 26.52 -22.38 -13.80
N LYS A 283 27.85 -22.45 -13.73
CA LYS A 283 28.59 -23.64 -14.17
C LYS A 283 28.33 -24.84 -13.26
N GLN A 284 28.21 -24.63 -11.96
CA GLN A 284 27.88 -25.70 -11.01
C GLN A 284 26.43 -26.18 -11.16
N GLU A 285 25.48 -25.27 -11.35
CA GLU A 285 24.09 -25.62 -11.64
C GLU A 285 23.97 -26.45 -12.92
N ALA A 286 24.67 -26.04 -14.00
CA ALA A 286 24.69 -26.81 -15.25
C ALA A 286 25.30 -28.21 -15.07
N PHE A 287 26.30 -28.36 -14.21
CA PHE A 287 26.88 -29.66 -13.87
C PHE A 287 25.89 -30.55 -13.08
N LEU A 288 25.18 -29.98 -12.11
CA LEU A 288 24.19 -30.70 -11.29
C LEU A 288 22.92 -31.09 -12.05
N LEU A 289 22.53 -30.30 -13.06
CA LEU A 289 21.37 -30.58 -13.92
C LEU A 289 21.67 -31.61 -15.03
N ASN A 290 22.89 -32.12 -15.13
CA ASN A 290 23.23 -33.13 -16.12
C ASN A 290 22.61 -34.48 -15.73
N GLU A 291 21.65 -34.97 -16.54
CA GLU A 291 20.95 -36.24 -16.34
C GLU A 291 21.70 -37.47 -16.90
N ASP A 292 22.91 -37.28 -17.44
CA ASP A 292 23.73 -38.39 -17.95
C ASP A 292 24.19 -39.31 -16.79
N LEU A 293 23.67 -40.53 -16.78
CA LEU A 293 24.02 -41.57 -15.80
C LEU A 293 25.14 -42.49 -16.28
N GLY A 294 25.65 -42.31 -17.50
CA GLY A 294 26.61 -43.21 -18.13
C GLY A 294 25.99 -44.52 -18.64
N ASP A 295 26.63 -45.12 -19.64
CA ASP A 295 26.16 -46.33 -20.33
C ASP A 295 26.96 -47.60 -19.99
N SER A 296 27.95 -47.48 -19.10
CA SER A 296 28.90 -48.53 -18.74
C SER A 296 29.45 -48.31 -17.32
N LEU A 297 29.97 -49.38 -16.69
CA LEU A 297 30.56 -49.32 -15.34
C LEU A 297 31.70 -48.30 -15.26
N ASP A 298 32.60 -48.30 -16.24
CA ASP A 298 33.71 -47.35 -16.32
C ASP A 298 33.22 -45.89 -16.46
N SER A 299 32.12 -45.67 -17.19
CA SER A 299 31.49 -44.35 -17.36
C SER A 299 30.85 -43.86 -16.05
N VAL A 300 30.14 -44.74 -15.35
CA VAL A 300 29.53 -44.45 -14.05
C VAL A 300 30.60 -44.14 -12.99
N GLU A 301 31.69 -44.92 -12.92
CA GLU A 301 32.80 -44.66 -12.00
C GLU A 301 33.49 -43.31 -12.29
N ALA A 302 33.63 -42.95 -13.56
CA ALA A 302 34.15 -41.65 -13.96
C ALA A 302 33.23 -40.48 -13.58
N LEU A 303 31.90 -40.66 -13.68
CA LEU A 303 30.90 -39.68 -13.24
C LEU A 303 30.91 -39.50 -11.71
N LEU A 304 30.98 -40.60 -10.96
CA LEU A 304 31.10 -40.56 -9.49
C LEU A 304 32.36 -39.82 -9.05
N LYS A 305 33.49 -40.10 -9.68
CA LYS A 305 34.75 -39.39 -9.40
C LYS A 305 34.65 -37.88 -9.67
N LYS A 306 34.02 -37.49 -10.79
CA LYS A 306 33.76 -36.08 -11.10
C LYS A 306 32.86 -35.41 -10.05
N HIS A 307 31.86 -36.13 -9.54
CA HIS A 307 30.99 -35.62 -8.49
C HIS A 307 31.73 -35.45 -7.16
N GLU A 308 32.57 -36.41 -6.78
CA GLU A 308 33.41 -36.31 -5.57
C GLU A 308 34.42 -35.14 -5.66
N ASP A 309 35.00 -34.92 -6.84
CA ASP A 309 35.88 -33.77 -7.10
C ASP A 309 35.11 -32.44 -7.05
N PHE A 310 33.85 -32.43 -7.49
CA PHE A 310 32.93 -31.29 -7.36
C PHE A 310 32.61 -30.98 -5.89
N GLU A 311 32.25 -31.97 -5.07
CA GLU A 311 31.96 -31.78 -3.64
C GLU A 311 33.17 -31.21 -2.87
N LYS A 312 34.38 -31.68 -3.20
CA LYS A 312 35.63 -31.13 -2.63
C LYS A 312 35.84 -29.67 -3.01
N SER A 313 35.58 -29.32 -4.28
CA SER A 313 35.67 -27.95 -4.78
C SER A 313 34.64 -27.02 -4.12
N LEU A 314 33.42 -27.52 -3.89
CA LEU A 314 32.34 -26.80 -3.22
C LEU A 314 32.71 -26.48 -1.77
N SER A 315 33.15 -27.49 -1.01
CA SER A 315 33.57 -27.33 0.39
C SER A 315 34.74 -26.35 0.56
N ALA A 316 35.72 -26.38 -0.36
CA ALA A 316 36.84 -25.44 -0.35
C ALA A 316 36.43 -23.98 -0.66
N GLN A 317 35.30 -23.77 -1.33
CA GLN A 317 34.79 -22.44 -1.66
C GLN A 317 33.83 -21.91 -0.59
N GLU A 318 33.08 -22.78 0.12
CA GLU A 318 32.29 -22.40 1.30
C GLU A 318 33.16 -21.77 2.40
N GLU A 319 34.38 -22.26 2.62
CA GLU A 319 35.34 -21.67 3.57
C GLU A 319 35.79 -20.25 3.19
N LYS A 320 35.60 -19.81 1.94
CA LYS A 320 35.92 -18.44 1.52
C LYS A 320 34.75 -17.47 1.62
N ILE A 321 33.53 -18.00 1.74
CA ILE A 321 32.27 -17.23 1.78
C ILE A 321 31.83 -16.98 3.23
N THR A 322 32.33 -17.78 4.19
CA THR A 322 32.01 -17.71 5.64
C THR A 322 33.02 -16.88 6.42
#